data_AF-X1LRR0-F1
#
_entry.id   AF-X1LRR0-F1
#
_cell.length_a   1.000
_cell.length_b   1.000
_cell.length_c   1.000
_cell.angle_alpha   90.00
_cell.angle_beta   90.00
_cell.angle_gamma   90.00
#
_symmetry.space_group_name_H-M   'P 1'
#
loop_
_entity.id
_entity.type
_entity.pdbx_description
1 polymer ?
#
loop_
_entity_poly.entity_id
_entity_poly.type
_entity_poly.pdbx_seq_one_letter_code
_entity_poly.pdbx_strand_id
1 'polypeptide(L)'
;DCDALLGQVIISQTNGAGTGRSWLFTDLSDGKLMTDLRTLGRGGGLPLMSESVITDAGWHRIGFVWDGYYRALYVDGTEVAKDTDPQAHLEAADGGLYLGAGSNLDAASFFSGLIDDVRIYNRAITP
;
A
#
# COMPACT_ATOMS: atom_id res chain seq x y z
N ASP A 1 7.26 18.01 -4.60
CA ASP A 1 7.80 17.01 -5.54
C ASP A 1 7.25 15.68 -5.06
N CYS A 2 6.08 15.28 -5.59
CA CYS A 2 5.16 14.37 -4.88
C CYS A 2 4.97 13.03 -5.56
N ASP A 3 5.89 12.64 -6.44
CA ASP A 3 5.93 11.29 -6.99
C ASP A 3 6.89 10.47 -6.13
N ALA A 4 6.34 9.79 -5.11
CA ALA A 4 7.09 8.75 -4.42
C ALA A 4 7.43 7.66 -5.44
N LEU A 5 8.73 7.49 -5.71
CA LEU A 5 9.21 6.41 -6.56
C LEU A 5 8.93 5.08 -5.85
N LEU A 6 8.23 4.18 -6.56
CA LEU A 6 7.94 2.84 -6.06
C LEU A 6 9.27 2.10 -5.81
N GLY A 7 9.49 1.69 -4.56
CA GLY A 7 10.47 0.70 -4.19
C GLY A 7 9.88 -0.71 -4.27
N GLN A 8 10.01 -1.46 -3.17
CA GLN A 8 9.57 -2.85 -3.12
C GLN A 8 8.08 -2.96 -2.79
N VAL A 9 7.36 -3.83 -3.51
CA VAL A 9 5.91 -3.99 -3.35
C VAL A 9 5.58 -5.22 -2.53
N ILE A 10 4.83 -5.03 -1.45
CA ILE A 10 4.43 -6.09 -0.53
C ILE A 10 3.11 -6.72 -0.98
N ILE A 11 2.13 -5.89 -1.32
CA ILE A 11 0.82 -6.34 -1.85
C ILE A 11 0.41 -5.42 -2.99
N SER A 12 -0.01 -6.00 -4.11
CA SER A 12 -0.67 -5.28 -5.20
C SER A 12 -1.87 -6.07 -5.73
N GLN A 13 -2.81 -5.37 -6.37
CA GLN A 13 -3.90 -6.02 -7.08
C GLN A 13 -4.11 -5.38 -8.45
N THR A 14 -4.31 -6.21 -9.48
CA THR A 14 -4.76 -5.77 -10.79
C THR A 14 -6.28 -5.65 -10.87
N ASN A 15 -6.76 -4.88 -11.83
CA ASN A 15 -8.14 -4.89 -12.30
C ASN A 15 -8.27 -5.79 -13.56
N GLY A 16 -9.49 -5.96 -14.05
CA GLY A 16 -9.80 -6.78 -15.22
C GLY A 16 -9.14 -6.33 -16.54
N ALA A 17 -8.52 -5.15 -16.58
CA ALA A 17 -7.75 -4.66 -17.72
C ALA A 17 -6.24 -4.94 -17.61
N GLY A 18 -5.79 -5.60 -16.54
CA GLY A 18 -4.37 -5.91 -16.31
C GLY A 18 -3.54 -4.71 -15.84
N THR A 19 -4.18 -3.57 -15.55
CA THR A 19 -3.57 -2.46 -14.79
C THR A 19 -3.87 -2.66 -13.31
N GLY A 20 -3.19 -1.96 -12.39
CA GLY A 20 -3.39 -2.19 -10.96
C GLY A 20 -2.69 -1.18 -10.06
N ARG A 21 -2.82 -1.39 -8.75
CA ARG A 21 -2.25 -0.52 -7.72
C ARG A 21 -1.50 -1.33 -6.66
N SER A 22 -0.42 -0.75 -6.16
CA SER A 22 0.26 -1.23 -4.97
C SER A 22 -0.51 -0.79 -3.73
N TRP A 23 -1.03 -1.77 -3.00
CA TRP A 23 -1.77 -1.54 -1.76
C TRP A 23 -0.81 -1.23 -0.62
N LEU A 24 0.31 -1.94 -0.58
CA LEU A 24 1.39 -1.76 0.39
C LEU A 24 2.72 -1.89 -0.35
N PHE A 25 3.57 -0.88 -0.21
CA PHE A 25 4.90 -0.85 -0.79
C PHE A 25 5.83 0.02 0.05
N THR A 26 7.12 -0.05 -0.25
CA THR A 26 8.12 0.85 0.32
C THR A 26 8.54 1.90 -0.69
N ASP A 27 8.91 3.09 -0.25
CA ASP A 27 9.61 4.01 -1.15
C ASP A 27 10.98 3.45 -1.55
N LEU A 28 11.50 3.98 -2.66
CA LEU A 28 12.79 3.55 -3.22
C LEU A 28 14.00 4.08 -2.44
N SER A 29 13.89 5.24 -1.77
CA SER A 29 15.02 5.87 -1.09
C SER A 29 15.34 5.23 0.25
N ASP A 30 14.34 5.16 1.14
CA ASP A 30 14.57 4.89 2.56
C ASP A 30 13.86 3.63 3.06
N GLY A 31 12.97 3.03 2.26
CA GLY A 31 12.20 1.84 2.65
C GLY A 31 11.01 2.12 3.58
N LYS A 32 10.48 3.34 3.52
CA LYS A 32 9.30 3.82 4.25
C LYS A 32 8.00 3.24 3.71
N LEU A 33 7.10 2.84 4.61
CA LEU A 33 5.81 2.25 4.26
C LEU A 33 4.88 3.27 3.59
N MET A 34 4.29 2.89 2.46
CA MET A 34 3.37 3.71 1.66
C MET A 34 2.21 2.90 1.07
N THR A 35 1.16 3.61 0.64
CA THR A 35 0.07 3.04 -0.19
C THR A 35 -0.28 3.96 -1.36
N ASP A 36 -0.45 3.34 -2.53
CA ASP A 36 -0.86 4.00 -3.77
C ASP A 36 -2.29 3.58 -4.14
N LEU A 37 -2.99 2.86 -3.25
CA LEU A 37 -4.40 2.58 -3.45
C LEU A 37 -5.20 3.87 -3.19
N ARG A 38 -5.76 4.43 -4.26
CA ARG A 38 -6.44 5.74 -4.27
C ARG A 38 -7.51 5.79 -5.36
N THR A 39 -8.33 6.83 -5.36
CA THR A 39 -9.23 7.13 -6.48
C THR A 39 -8.46 7.56 -7.74
N LEU A 40 -8.92 7.13 -8.92
CA LEU A 40 -8.48 7.66 -10.22
C LEU A 40 -9.29 8.90 -10.65
N GLY A 41 -8.66 9.80 -11.40
CA GLY A 41 -9.34 10.91 -12.08
C GLY A 41 -9.13 12.29 -11.45
N ARG A 42 -9.93 13.27 -11.88
CA ARG A 42 -9.82 14.66 -11.42
C ARG A 42 -10.26 14.75 -9.95
N GLY A 43 -9.31 14.98 -9.04
CA GLY A 43 -9.51 14.89 -7.59
C GLY A 43 -9.03 13.57 -6.97
N GLY A 44 -8.34 12.71 -7.74
CA GLY A 44 -7.67 11.53 -7.19
C GLY A 44 -6.66 11.93 -6.12
N GLY A 45 -6.67 11.20 -4.99
CA GLY A 45 -5.76 11.45 -3.88
C GLY A 45 -4.29 11.31 -4.24
N LEU A 46 -3.42 11.80 -3.37
CA LEU A 46 -2.00 11.46 -3.41
C LEU A 46 -1.78 10.06 -2.82
N PRO A 47 -0.65 9.40 -3.09
CA PRO A 47 -0.24 8.26 -2.27
C PRO A 47 -0.23 8.67 -0.80
N LEU A 48 -0.65 7.78 0.09
CA LEU A 48 -0.49 8.01 1.53
C LEU A 48 0.91 7.52 1.93
N MET A 49 1.70 8.45 2.45
CA MET A 49 3.10 8.25 2.79
C MET A 49 3.28 8.29 4.30
N SER A 50 4.04 7.35 4.86
CA SER A 50 4.49 7.41 6.25
C SER A 50 5.98 7.76 6.33
N GLU A 51 6.45 8.11 7.52
CA GLU A 51 7.88 8.27 7.82
C GLU A 51 8.53 6.99 8.35
N SER A 52 7.75 5.91 8.49
CA SER A 52 8.21 4.67 9.12
C SER A 52 8.92 3.77 8.13
N VAL A 53 10.23 3.61 8.30
CA VAL A 53 11.06 2.63 7.60
C VAL A 53 10.72 1.23 8.12
N ILE A 54 10.48 0.30 7.19
CA ILE A 54 10.15 -1.11 7.51
C ILE A 54 11.13 -2.12 6.90
N THR A 55 12.23 -1.62 6.32
CA THR A 55 13.29 -2.43 5.68
C THR A 55 14.54 -2.52 6.54
N ASP A 56 14.40 -2.46 7.86
CA ASP A 56 15.50 -2.48 8.83
C ASP A 56 15.97 -3.90 9.23
N ALA A 57 15.53 -4.91 8.47
CA ALA A 57 15.72 -6.34 8.69
C ALA A 57 14.96 -6.96 9.88
N GLY A 58 14.15 -6.16 10.60
CA GLY A 58 13.22 -6.64 11.61
C GLY A 58 11.93 -7.23 11.02
N TRP A 59 11.25 -8.05 11.82
CA TRP A 59 9.85 -8.37 11.54
C TRP A 59 8.98 -7.19 11.94
N HIS A 60 8.13 -6.75 11.03
CA HIS A 60 7.12 -5.73 11.31
C HIS A 60 5.72 -6.27 11.02
N ARG A 61 4.79 -5.93 11.90
CA ARG A 61 3.36 -6.10 11.63
C ARG A 61 2.83 -4.84 10.95
N ILE A 62 2.60 -4.91 9.66
CA ILE A 62 2.08 -3.80 8.87
C ILE A 62 0.56 -3.88 8.71
N GLY A 63 -0.10 -2.73 8.66
CA GLY A 63 -1.53 -2.62 8.43
C GLY A 63 -1.86 -1.49 7.45
N PHE A 64 -2.83 -1.75 6.58
CA PHE A 64 -3.49 -0.73 5.78
C PHE A 64 -4.99 -0.85 6.01
N VAL A 65 -5.62 0.28 6.38
CA VAL A 65 -7.04 0.35 6.72
C VAL A 65 -7.68 1.44 5.89
N TRP A 66 -8.85 1.15 5.32
CA TRP A 66 -9.75 2.15 4.76
C TRP A 66 -11.11 2.02 5.46
N ASP A 67 -11.58 3.11 6.06
CA ASP A 67 -12.84 3.14 6.84
C ASP A 67 -14.07 3.56 6.03
N GLY A 68 -13.92 3.67 4.70
CA GLY A 68 -14.92 4.22 3.78
C GLY A 68 -14.65 5.68 3.40
N TYR A 69 -13.80 6.39 4.15
CA TYR A 69 -13.43 7.77 3.87
C TYR A 69 -11.92 8.03 4.01
N TYR A 70 -11.22 7.46 4.98
CA TYR A 70 -9.83 7.76 5.25
C TYR A 70 -8.98 6.49 5.18
N ARG A 71 -7.82 6.60 4.55
CA ARG A 71 -6.79 5.58 4.64
C ARG A 71 -5.92 5.82 5.87
N ALA A 72 -5.47 4.75 6.49
CA ALA A 72 -4.47 4.77 7.54
C ALA A 72 -3.46 3.64 7.37
N LEU A 73 -2.20 3.92 7.67
CA LEU A 73 -1.10 2.96 7.70
C LEU A 73 -0.69 2.71 9.15
N TYR A 74 -0.36 1.46 9.45
CA TYR A 74 0.07 1.02 10.77
C TYR A 74 1.36 0.22 10.68
N VAL A 75 2.27 0.43 11.63
CA VAL A 75 3.46 -0.39 11.86
C VAL A 75 3.49 -0.76 13.34
N ASP A 76 3.57 -2.06 13.61
CA ASP A 76 3.65 -2.63 14.97
C ASP A 76 2.52 -2.13 15.90
N GLY A 77 1.32 -2.01 15.34
CA GLY A 77 0.11 -1.55 16.05
C GLY A 77 -0.01 -0.02 16.21
N THR A 78 0.97 0.75 15.76
CA THR A 78 0.95 2.22 15.83
C THR A 78 0.50 2.81 14.50
N GLU A 79 -0.40 3.81 14.51
CA GLU A 79 -0.76 4.58 13.31
C GLU A 79 0.41 5.47 12.91
N VAL A 80 0.94 5.27 11.70
CA VAL A 80 2.14 5.97 11.20
C VAL A 80 1.82 6.97 10.09
N ALA A 81 0.63 6.87 9.49
CA ALA A 81 0.11 7.86 8.55
C ALA A 81 -1.42 7.73 8.46
N LYS A 82 -2.08 8.86 8.21
CA LYS A 82 -3.52 8.93 7.95
C LYS A 82 -3.84 10.06 7.00
N ASP A 83 -4.79 9.82 6.09
CA ASP A 83 -5.31 10.87 5.22
C ASP A 83 -5.93 12.01 6.05
N THR A 84 -5.63 13.26 5.69
CA THR A 84 -6.31 14.44 6.24
C THR A 84 -7.58 14.78 5.47
N ASP A 85 -7.61 14.48 4.18
CA ASP A 85 -8.73 14.72 3.28
C ASP A 85 -9.42 13.39 2.91
N PRO A 86 -10.77 13.36 2.83
CA PRO A 86 -11.49 12.14 2.51
C PRO A 86 -11.13 11.56 1.13
N GLN A 87 -10.77 10.28 1.11
CA GLN A 87 -10.78 9.35 0.00
C GLN A 87 -12.06 8.49 0.04
N ALA A 88 -13.20 9.07 -0.34
CA ALA A 88 -14.52 8.40 -0.28
C ALA A 88 -14.63 7.17 -1.21
N HIS A 89 -13.70 7.03 -2.15
CA HIS A 89 -13.60 5.89 -3.06
C HIS A 89 -12.14 5.46 -3.17
N LEU A 90 -11.94 4.19 -3.52
CA LEU A 90 -10.64 3.64 -3.93
C LEU A 90 -10.82 2.99 -5.29
N GLU A 91 -9.73 2.89 -6.06
CA GLU A 91 -9.74 2.16 -7.33
C GLU A 91 -10.20 0.72 -7.10
N ALA A 92 -11.24 0.30 -7.82
CA ALA A 92 -11.74 -1.07 -7.77
C ALA A 92 -10.74 -2.01 -8.44
N ALA A 93 -10.50 -3.16 -7.82
CA ALA A 93 -9.63 -4.21 -8.33
C ALA A 93 -10.34 -5.56 -8.23
N ASP A 94 -10.56 -6.19 -9.37
CA ASP A 94 -11.23 -7.47 -9.57
C ASP A 94 -10.33 -8.51 -10.25
N GLY A 95 -9.06 -8.18 -10.45
CA GLY A 95 -8.02 -9.02 -11.04
C GLY A 95 -7.14 -9.73 -10.01
N GLY A 96 -5.95 -10.12 -10.46
CA GLY A 96 -4.98 -10.90 -9.69
C GLY A 96 -4.42 -10.12 -8.50
N LEU A 97 -4.43 -10.77 -7.33
CA LEU A 97 -3.76 -10.30 -6.12
C LEU A 97 -2.35 -10.90 -6.07
N TYR A 98 -1.35 -10.03 -5.95
CA TYR A 98 0.06 -10.42 -5.89
C TYR A 98 0.66 -10.06 -4.53
N LEU A 99 1.44 -10.99 -4.00
CA LEU A 99 2.26 -10.79 -2.81
C LEU A 99 3.73 -10.72 -3.24
N GLY A 100 4.45 -9.72 -2.75
CA GLY A 100 5.87 -9.52 -3.04
C GLY A 100 6.20 -9.03 -4.45
N ALA A 101 5.21 -8.57 -5.21
CA ALA A 101 5.42 -8.04 -6.56
C ALA A 101 4.43 -6.92 -6.90
N GLY A 102 4.88 -5.98 -7.74
CA GLY A 102 4.03 -4.97 -8.37
C GLY A 102 3.03 -5.56 -9.35
N SER A 103 1.98 -4.82 -9.65
CA SER A 103 0.87 -5.27 -10.50
C SER A 103 1.28 -5.53 -11.97
N ASN A 104 2.41 -4.97 -12.40
CA ASN A 104 3.01 -5.18 -13.71
C ASN A 104 4.10 -6.27 -13.73
N LEU A 105 4.37 -6.92 -12.57
CA LEU A 105 5.41 -7.93 -12.39
C LEU A 105 6.82 -7.46 -12.81
N ASP A 106 7.10 -6.17 -12.66
CA ASP A 106 8.45 -5.64 -12.88
C ASP A 106 9.39 -6.14 -11.78
N ALA A 107 10.50 -6.76 -12.18
CA ALA A 107 11.52 -7.28 -11.28
C ALA A 107 12.11 -6.21 -10.35
N ALA A 108 12.14 -4.94 -10.78
CA ALA A 108 12.60 -3.83 -9.94
C ALA A 108 11.69 -3.57 -8.72
N SER A 109 10.43 -4.02 -8.78
CA SER A 109 9.43 -3.85 -7.71
C SER A 109 9.34 -5.03 -6.75
N PHE A 110 10.09 -6.11 -7.00
CA PHE A 110 9.97 -7.34 -6.20
C PHE A 110 10.42 -7.12 -4.76
N PHE A 111 9.65 -7.66 -3.83
CA PHE A 111 9.98 -7.63 -2.42
C PHE A 111 11.11 -8.61 -2.12
N SER A 112 12.10 -8.13 -1.36
CA SER A 112 13.26 -8.90 -0.94
C SER A 112 13.20 -9.13 0.57
N GLY A 113 12.44 -10.14 0.98
CA GLY A 113 12.26 -10.48 2.38
C GLY A 113 11.26 -11.62 2.57
N LEU A 114 10.88 -11.85 3.83
CA LEU A 114 9.85 -12.82 4.18
C LEU A 114 8.51 -12.11 4.38
N ILE A 115 7.43 -12.76 3.98
CA ILE A 115 6.05 -12.32 4.22
C ILE A 115 5.34 -13.50 4.89
N ASP A 116 4.64 -13.24 6.00
CA ASP A 116 3.86 -14.25 6.71
C ASP A 116 2.53 -13.67 7.21
N ASP A 117 1.59 -14.54 7.55
CA ASP A 117 0.38 -14.20 8.30
C ASP A 117 -0.57 -13.17 7.63
N VAL A 118 -0.64 -13.19 6.29
CA VAL A 118 -1.44 -12.24 5.50
C VAL A 118 -2.94 -12.43 5.72
N ARG A 119 -3.64 -11.34 6.04
CA ARG A 119 -5.09 -11.30 6.24
C ARG A 119 -5.70 -10.08 5.55
N ILE A 120 -6.83 -10.27 4.87
CA ILE A 120 -7.58 -9.22 4.19
C ILE A 120 -9.03 -9.29 4.69
N TYR A 121 -9.60 -8.15 5.05
CA TYR A 121 -10.95 -8.04 5.60
C TYR A 121 -11.80 -7.11 4.76
N ASN A 122 -13.11 -7.38 4.71
CA ASN A 122 -14.10 -6.53 4.06
C ASN A 122 -14.68 -5.45 5.00
N ARG A 123 -13.98 -5.18 6.12
CA ARG A 123 -14.33 -4.17 7.11
C ARG A 123 -13.06 -3.55 7.66
N ALA A 124 -13.14 -2.31 8.12
CA ALA A 124 -12.04 -1.69 8.85
C ALA A 124 -11.77 -2.46 10.16
N ILE A 125 -10.52 -2.83 10.36
CA ILE A 125 -10.00 -3.41 11.60
C ILE A 125 -8.72 -2.68 11.92
N THR A 126 -8.65 -2.09 13.11
CA THR A 126 -7.41 -1.52 13.64
C THR A 126 -6.51 -2.67 14.11
N PRO A 127 -5.24 -2.74 13.67
CA PRO A 127 -4.31 -3.81 14.05
C PRO A 127 -4.05 -3.92 15.55
#